data_AF-A0A2K2TZX6-F1
#
_entry.id   AF-A0A2K2TZX6-F1
#
_cell.length_a   1.000
_cell.length_b   1.000
_cell.length_c   1.000
_cell.angle_alpha   90.00
_cell.angle_beta   90.00
_cell.angle_gamma   90.00
#
_symmetry.space_group_name_H-M   'P 1'
#
loop_
_entity.id
_entity.type
_entity.pdbx_description
1 polymer ?
#
loop_
_entity_poly.entity_id
_entity_poly.type
_entity_poly.pdbx_seq_one_letter_code
_entity_poly.pdbx_strand_id
1 'polypeptide(L)'
;MQGNVCQALLSYGHAPFDLFGKKRELSRIGKANETKTGYSMVTTFEWRHYMEKPDMILESLRYIETHLKTAMSVQELAEQAGYSVFHYSRAFKAQMNRSVMDYVKRRRLIKASEEIIKGRNVIDAAGEYGYESHSGFTRSFRKEFGFSPSLLKAYRLSEGYLKGDNCMNPLFMENMNPHASKEELFQVLIEEAEKENRQCEILYRAYALACQAYNGQKRYSGDEYVTHPLNTAVLLIRMGAGEDLAAAGLLCDALTGKTSLTAAQIQQAVSAKTAAVLKRSAGFEDDQLDQADEEVVMLRLAERLHNMRTLEFMDKTQWKIKAEETLRLFLPAANRSGREELIAELEELGMKYT
;
A
#
# COMPACT_ATOMS: atom_id res chain seq x y z
N MET A 1 -7.49 -7.22 -32.94
CA MET A 1 -8.90 -7.66 -32.99
C MET A 1 -9.57 -7.09 -31.76
N GLN A 2 -10.28 -5.97 -31.92
CA GLN A 2 -11.13 -5.40 -30.88
C GLN A 2 -12.46 -6.15 -30.89
N GLY A 3 -12.91 -6.57 -29.71
CA GLY A 3 -14.23 -7.18 -29.50
C GLY A 3 -14.13 -8.57 -28.90
N ASN A 4 -14.26 -8.66 -27.56
CA ASN A 4 -15.18 -9.61 -26.91
C ASN A 4 -15.19 -9.65 -25.37
N VAL A 5 -14.72 -8.61 -24.66
CA VAL A 5 -14.88 -8.57 -23.18
C VAL A 5 -16.38 -8.53 -22.78
N CYS A 6 -17.26 -7.97 -23.60
CA CYS A 6 -18.71 -7.99 -23.36
C CYS A 6 -19.42 -9.33 -23.61
N GLN A 7 -18.82 -10.29 -24.35
CA GLN A 7 -19.50 -11.57 -24.60
C GLN A 7 -19.33 -12.59 -23.45
N ALA A 8 -18.23 -12.52 -22.69
CA ALA A 8 -18.02 -13.38 -21.53
C ALA A 8 -18.96 -13.03 -20.35
N LEU A 9 -19.44 -11.79 -20.28
CA LEU A 9 -20.41 -11.34 -19.27
C LEU A 9 -21.84 -11.84 -19.55
N LEU A 10 -22.15 -12.21 -20.80
CA LEU A 10 -23.47 -12.70 -21.20
C LEU A 10 -23.63 -14.22 -21.03
N SER A 11 -22.55 -14.98 -20.86
CA SER A 11 -22.61 -16.44 -20.67
C SER A 11 -22.85 -16.88 -19.22
N TYR A 12 -22.81 -15.97 -18.24
CA TYR A 12 -23.00 -16.27 -16.81
C TYR A 12 -24.29 -15.74 -16.19
N GLY A 13 -25.23 -15.23 -17.00
CA GLY A 13 -26.53 -14.77 -16.53
C GLY A 13 -27.68 -15.64 -17.02
N HIS A 14 -28.10 -16.65 -16.25
CA HIS A 14 -29.51 -17.02 -16.06
C HIS A 14 -29.66 -18.18 -15.06
N ALA A 15 -29.89 -17.84 -13.79
CA ALA A 15 -30.73 -18.63 -12.89
C ALA A 15 -31.33 -17.69 -11.83
N PRO A 16 -32.66 -17.52 -11.76
CA PRO A 16 -33.28 -16.75 -10.69
C PRO A 16 -33.30 -17.62 -9.43
N PHE A 17 -32.48 -17.27 -8.42
CA PHE A 17 -32.64 -17.82 -7.08
C PHE A 17 -33.74 -17.02 -6.36
N ASP A 18 -34.92 -17.63 -6.32
CA ASP A 18 -36.09 -17.17 -5.59
C ASP A 18 -35.89 -17.45 -4.08
N LEU A 19 -35.62 -16.40 -3.30
CA LEU A 19 -35.41 -16.48 -1.85
C LEU A 19 -36.25 -15.41 -1.12
N PHE A 20 -37.56 -15.31 -1.42
CA PHE A 20 -38.49 -14.58 -0.56
C PHE A 20 -39.84 -15.28 -0.44
N GLY A 21 -39.96 -16.12 0.59
CA GLY A 21 -41.21 -16.71 1.04
C GLY A 21 -41.74 -16.10 2.34
N LYS A 22 -42.81 -15.30 2.20
CA LYS A 22 -43.89 -14.98 3.16
C LYS A 22 -43.70 -13.89 4.24
N LYS A 23 -44.45 -12.81 4.00
CA LYS A 23 -45.03 -11.84 4.95
C LYS A 23 -45.79 -12.53 6.10
N ARG A 24 -45.66 -11.98 7.31
CA ARG A 24 -46.79 -11.72 8.22
C ARG A 24 -46.52 -10.46 9.04
N GLU A 25 -47.41 -9.47 8.86
CA GLU A 25 -47.55 -8.28 9.70
C GLU A 25 -47.98 -8.68 11.11
N LEU A 26 -47.43 -8.02 12.13
CA LEU A 26 -48.20 -7.53 13.27
C LEU A 26 -47.57 -6.22 13.75
N SER A 27 -48.40 -5.18 13.70
CA SER A 27 -48.15 -3.79 14.03
C SER A 27 -48.22 -3.50 15.54
N ARG A 28 -47.63 -2.34 15.94
CA ARG A 28 -47.89 -1.50 17.15
C ARG A 28 -47.17 -2.01 18.44
N ILE A 29 -46.45 -1.24 19.26
CA ILE A 29 -46.28 0.21 19.54
C ILE A 29 -44.90 0.39 20.22
N GLY A 30 -44.17 1.49 19.98
CA GLY A 30 -43.08 1.90 20.87
C GLY A 30 -42.19 2.99 20.28
N LYS A 31 -42.30 4.21 20.81
CA LYS A 31 -41.63 5.43 20.36
C LYS A 31 -40.10 5.38 20.55
N ALA A 32 -39.41 6.10 19.67
CA ALA A 32 -38.17 6.85 19.87
C ALA A 32 -36.96 6.10 20.45
N ASN A 33 -35.92 5.95 19.63
CA ASN A 33 -34.61 6.51 19.95
C ASN A 33 -33.72 6.52 18.69
N GLU A 34 -33.22 7.71 18.37
CA GLU A 34 -32.08 7.92 17.51
C GLU A 34 -30.86 7.24 18.14
N THR A 35 -30.28 6.25 17.47
CA THR A 35 -28.95 5.71 17.80
C THR A 35 -28.14 5.68 16.52
N LYS A 36 -27.32 6.72 16.32
CA LYS A 36 -25.88 6.72 16.56
C LYS A 36 -25.15 5.69 15.69
N THR A 37 -24.59 6.23 14.60
CA THR A 37 -23.35 5.81 13.94
C THR A 37 -22.42 5.05 14.89
N GLY A 38 -22.26 3.75 14.65
CA GLY A 38 -21.30 2.89 15.32
C GLY A 38 -19.87 3.19 14.86
N TYR A 39 -19.34 4.33 15.27
CA TYR A 39 -17.92 4.45 15.58
C TYR A 39 -17.78 4.03 17.03
N SER A 40 -17.16 2.88 17.26
CA SER A 40 -16.80 2.42 18.60
C SER A 40 -15.92 3.49 19.25
N MET A 41 -16.41 4.09 20.35
CA MET A 41 -15.64 4.93 21.27
C MET A 41 -14.69 4.05 22.10
N VAL A 42 -13.77 3.36 21.42
CA VAL A 42 -12.49 2.96 21.98
C VAL A 42 -11.50 4.03 21.54
N THR A 43 -11.72 5.25 22.04
CA THR A 43 -11.03 6.46 21.57
C THR A 43 -10.17 7.05 22.67
N THR A 44 -8.91 7.30 22.32
CA THR A 44 -7.90 8.19 22.93
C THR A 44 -7.10 7.73 24.15
N PHE A 45 -7.59 6.85 25.03
CA PHE A 45 -6.86 6.57 26.28
C PHE A 45 -5.76 5.51 26.15
N GLU A 46 -5.98 4.42 25.42
CA GLU A 46 -4.96 3.38 25.21
C GLU A 46 -3.90 3.81 24.18
N TRP A 47 -4.30 4.60 23.18
CA TRP A 47 -3.40 5.22 22.19
C TRP A 47 -2.36 6.15 22.82
N ARG A 48 -2.72 6.88 23.90
CA ARG A 48 -1.76 7.73 24.63
C ARG A 48 -0.61 6.92 25.21
N HIS A 49 -0.88 5.69 25.67
CA HIS A 49 0.14 4.86 26.33
C HIS A 49 1.17 4.29 25.34
N TYR A 50 0.76 4.00 24.09
CA TYR A 50 1.69 3.64 23.00
C TYR A 50 2.43 4.85 22.39
N MET A 51 1.96 6.08 22.63
CA MET A 51 2.62 7.33 22.24
C MET A 51 3.57 7.89 23.32
N GLU A 52 3.65 7.29 24.51
CA GLU A 52 4.43 7.81 25.64
C GLU A 52 5.95 7.54 25.54
N LYS A 53 6.40 6.71 24.61
CA LYS A 53 7.81 6.68 24.18
C LYS A 53 7.92 7.25 22.77
N PRO A 54 8.87 8.18 22.50
CA PRO A 54 9.22 8.54 21.13
C PRO A 54 9.50 7.26 20.37
N ASP A 55 8.82 7.06 19.24
CA ASP A 55 9.10 5.91 18.41
C ASP A 55 10.51 6.08 17.85
N MET A 56 11.43 5.28 18.37
CA MET A 56 12.85 5.33 18.04
C MET A 56 13.05 5.33 16.52
N ILE A 57 12.28 4.55 15.76
CA ILE A 57 12.41 4.54 14.30
C ILE A 57 11.90 5.84 13.73
N LEU A 58 10.64 6.23 14.00
CA LEU A 58 10.06 7.42 13.38
C LEU A 58 10.91 8.68 13.62
N GLU A 59 11.38 8.90 14.84
CA GLU A 59 12.23 10.05 15.17
C GLU A 59 13.59 9.97 14.47
N SER A 60 14.14 8.76 14.34
CA SER A 60 15.38 8.56 13.57
C SER A 60 15.18 8.86 12.10
N LEU A 61 14.09 8.39 11.48
CA LEU A 61 13.83 8.64 10.08
C LEU A 61 13.64 10.14 9.81
N ARG A 62 12.91 10.85 10.68
CA ARG A 62 12.75 12.31 10.63
C ARG A 62 14.08 13.05 10.73
N TYR A 63 14.90 12.66 11.70
CA TYR A 63 16.22 13.26 11.87
C TYR A 63 17.09 13.02 10.64
N ILE A 64 17.07 11.79 10.10
CA ILE A 64 17.83 11.44 8.90
C ILE A 64 17.40 12.29 7.72
N GLU A 65 16.11 12.37 7.40
CA GLU A 65 15.59 13.14 6.26
C GLU A 65 15.96 14.63 6.33
N THR A 66 15.91 15.22 7.53
CA THR A 66 16.22 16.64 7.73
C THR A 66 17.72 16.95 7.67
N HIS A 67 18.59 15.93 7.81
CA HIS A 67 20.05 16.07 7.89
C HIS A 67 20.81 15.32 6.78
N LEU A 68 20.14 14.93 5.68
CA LEU A 68 20.78 14.17 4.59
C LEU A 68 21.99 14.86 3.95
N LYS A 69 22.06 16.20 3.99
CA LYS A 69 23.10 17.02 3.37
C LYS A 69 24.31 17.30 4.29
N THR A 70 24.22 16.95 5.57
CA THR A 70 25.29 17.19 6.54
C THR A 70 25.99 15.88 6.92
N ALA A 71 27.19 15.96 7.50
CA ALA A 71 27.82 14.79 8.11
C ALA A 71 26.90 14.19 9.18
N MET A 72 26.86 12.86 9.27
CA MET A 72 25.98 12.13 10.18
C MET A 72 26.66 10.85 10.62
N SER A 73 26.53 10.55 11.92
CA SER A 73 27.07 9.35 12.56
C SER A 73 25.98 8.56 13.28
N VAL A 74 26.24 7.28 13.50
CA VAL A 74 25.35 6.42 14.30
C VAL A 74 25.30 6.89 15.76
N GLN A 75 26.39 7.48 16.27
CA GLN A 75 26.49 8.05 17.61
C GLN A 75 25.47 9.18 17.79
N GLU A 76 25.48 10.16 16.89
CA GLU A 76 24.54 11.30 16.92
C GLU A 76 23.08 10.83 16.84
N LEU A 77 22.77 9.89 15.94
CA LEU A 77 21.42 9.35 15.81
C LEU A 77 20.94 8.62 17.08
N ALA A 78 21.81 7.83 17.70
CA ALA A 78 21.50 7.13 18.93
C ALA A 78 21.26 8.11 20.10
N GLU A 79 22.10 9.14 20.21
CA GLU A 79 21.98 10.19 21.22
C GLU A 79 20.69 10.99 21.06
N GLN A 80 20.33 11.38 19.83
CA GLN A 80 19.08 12.09 19.53
C GLN A 80 17.84 11.24 19.87
N ALA A 81 17.90 9.94 19.63
CA ALA A 81 16.82 9.02 19.96
C ALA A 81 16.77 8.66 21.47
N GLY A 82 17.80 8.99 22.26
CA GLY A 82 17.88 8.65 23.69
C GLY A 82 18.28 7.20 23.98
N TYR A 83 19.04 6.56 23.08
CA TYR A 83 19.47 5.16 23.20
C TYR A 83 21.00 5.02 23.18
N SER A 84 21.52 3.93 23.76
CA SER A 84 22.92 3.58 23.50
C SER A 84 23.10 3.11 22.06
N VAL A 85 24.28 3.38 21.47
CA VAL A 85 24.61 3.02 20.08
C VAL A 85 24.33 1.55 19.76
N PHE A 86 24.63 0.64 20.69
CA PHE A 86 24.40 -0.79 20.53
C PHE A 86 22.90 -1.12 20.41
N HIS A 87 22.08 -0.64 21.36
CA HIS A 87 20.64 -0.90 21.34
C HIS A 87 19.98 -0.26 20.12
N TYR A 88 20.35 0.99 19.82
CA TYR A 88 19.88 1.72 18.67
C TYR A 88 20.16 0.97 17.36
N SER A 89 21.42 0.60 17.13
CA SER A 89 21.83 -0.09 15.89
C SER A 89 21.12 -1.44 15.73
N ARG A 90 20.96 -2.20 16.83
CA ARG A 90 20.29 -3.50 16.81
C ARG A 90 18.80 -3.35 16.51
N ALA A 91 18.12 -2.42 17.18
CA ALA A 91 16.69 -2.17 16.98
C ALA A 91 16.42 -1.62 15.57
N PHE A 92 17.22 -0.66 15.11
CA PHE A 92 17.10 -0.11 13.74
C PHE A 92 17.27 -1.20 12.69
N LYS A 93 18.32 -2.03 12.80
CA LYS A 93 18.55 -3.11 11.85
C LYS A 93 17.43 -4.16 11.85
N ALA A 94 16.86 -4.47 13.02
CA ALA A 94 15.76 -5.42 13.13
C ALA A 94 14.48 -4.94 12.44
N GLN A 95 14.20 -3.63 12.49
CA GLN A 95 12.97 -3.06 11.90
C GLN A 95 13.15 -2.65 10.44
N MET A 96 14.29 -2.06 10.09
CA MET A 96 14.55 -1.52 8.75
C MET A 96 15.28 -2.50 7.82
N ASN A 97 15.61 -3.69 8.32
CA ASN A 97 16.36 -4.74 7.61
C ASN A 97 17.69 -4.24 6.99
N ARG A 98 18.25 -3.14 7.49
CA ARG A 98 19.52 -2.56 7.03
C ARG A 98 20.21 -1.79 8.14
N SER A 99 21.53 -1.61 8.01
CA SER A 99 22.27 -0.78 8.98
C SER A 99 21.85 0.69 8.86
N VAL A 100 21.97 1.44 9.95
CA VAL A 100 21.65 2.87 10.00
C VAL A 100 22.40 3.64 8.91
N MET A 101 23.71 3.41 8.75
CA MET A 101 24.50 4.14 7.76
C MET A 101 24.22 3.69 6.33
N ASP A 102 23.84 2.42 6.11
CA ASP A 102 23.42 1.99 4.77
C ASP A 102 22.04 2.56 4.41
N TYR A 103 21.14 2.72 5.39
CA TYR A 103 19.90 3.48 5.22
C TYR A 103 20.17 4.92 4.81
N VAL A 104 21.03 5.63 5.55
CA VAL A 104 21.40 7.04 5.24
C VAL A 104 21.97 7.17 3.83
N LYS A 105 22.87 6.25 3.43
CA LYS A 105 23.42 6.21 2.06
C LYS A 105 22.32 6.04 1.02
N ARG A 106 21.38 5.11 1.23
CA ARG A 106 20.25 4.91 0.31
C ARG A 106 19.39 6.16 0.18
N ARG A 107 19.01 6.80 1.28
CA ARG A 107 18.21 8.02 1.26
C ARG A 107 18.93 9.16 0.50
N ARG A 108 20.24 9.31 0.70
CA ARG A 108 21.07 10.23 -0.08
C ARG A 108 21.08 9.91 -1.57
N LEU A 109 21.18 8.63 -1.94
CA LEU A 109 21.10 8.19 -3.34
C LEU A 109 19.74 8.53 -3.95
N ILE A 110 18.63 8.24 -3.26
CA ILE A 110 17.27 8.53 -3.72
C ILE A 110 17.09 10.04 -3.95
N LYS A 111 17.43 10.87 -2.96
CA LYS A 111 17.28 12.33 -3.07
C LYS A 111 18.21 12.96 -4.12
N ALA A 112 19.42 12.44 -4.29
CA ALA A 112 20.28 12.83 -5.40
C ALA A 112 19.66 12.42 -6.76
N SER A 113 19.05 11.24 -6.85
CA SER A 113 18.39 10.74 -8.07
C SER A 113 17.23 11.63 -8.49
N GLU A 114 16.37 12.03 -7.55
CA GLU A 114 15.26 12.96 -7.80
C GLU A 114 15.75 14.28 -8.43
N GLU A 115 16.83 14.85 -7.91
CA GLU A 115 17.43 16.09 -8.44
C GLU A 115 18.05 15.89 -9.82
N ILE A 116 18.70 14.74 -10.06
CA ILE A 116 19.25 14.37 -11.38
C ILE A 116 18.13 14.24 -12.41
N ILE A 117 17.00 13.62 -12.05
CA ILE A 117 15.81 13.49 -12.91
C ILE A 117 15.25 14.87 -13.27
N LYS A 118 15.22 15.81 -12.31
CA LYS A 118 14.83 17.20 -12.57
C LYS A 118 15.81 17.96 -13.48
N GLY A 119 16.97 17.38 -13.76
CA GLY A 119 17.95 17.89 -14.73
C GLY A 119 19.25 18.37 -14.13
N ARG A 120 19.44 18.20 -12.82
CA ARG A 120 20.67 18.61 -12.16
C ARG A 120 21.87 17.81 -12.66
N ASN A 121 23.05 18.42 -12.61
CA ASN A 121 24.29 17.70 -12.88
C ASN A 121 24.53 16.61 -11.82
N VAL A 122 24.96 15.42 -12.26
CA VAL A 122 25.20 14.26 -11.40
C VAL A 122 26.25 14.56 -10.33
N ILE A 123 27.31 15.31 -10.66
CA ILE A 123 28.39 15.66 -9.73
C ILE A 123 27.86 16.59 -8.64
N ASP A 124 27.12 17.64 -9.02
CA ASP A 124 26.59 18.62 -8.08
C ASP A 124 25.54 18.00 -7.14
N ALA A 125 24.66 17.15 -7.68
CA ALA A 125 23.69 16.42 -6.88
C ALA A 125 24.39 15.46 -5.89
N ALA A 126 25.37 14.69 -6.36
CA ALA A 126 26.13 13.79 -5.49
C ALA A 126 26.85 14.53 -4.36
N GLY A 127 27.51 15.65 -4.69
CA GLY A 127 28.24 16.47 -3.72
C GLY A 127 27.34 17.05 -2.64
N GLU A 128 26.14 17.54 -2.99
CA GLU A 128 25.20 18.08 -2.01
C GLU A 128 24.70 17.03 -1.01
N TYR A 129 24.58 15.77 -1.42
CA TYR A 129 24.18 14.66 -0.56
C TYR A 129 25.39 13.92 0.05
N GLY A 130 26.52 14.61 0.22
CA GLY A 130 27.65 14.15 1.02
C GLY A 130 28.56 13.11 0.35
N TYR A 131 28.53 13.00 -0.98
CA TYR A 131 29.52 12.19 -1.71
C TYR A 131 30.73 13.05 -2.12
N GLU A 132 31.91 12.70 -1.59
CA GLU A 132 33.17 13.39 -1.88
C GLU A 132 33.68 13.18 -3.31
N SER A 133 33.22 12.14 -4.00
CA SER A 133 33.67 11.82 -5.35
C SER A 133 32.56 11.25 -6.23
N HIS A 134 32.60 11.62 -7.51
CA HIS A 134 31.71 11.11 -8.55
C HIS A 134 31.82 9.57 -8.72
N SER A 135 33.03 9.02 -8.58
CA SER A 135 33.27 7.57 -8.66
C SER A 135 32.72 6.83 -7.43
N GLY A 136 32.79 7.43 -6.24
CA GLY A 136 32.13 6.93 -5.03
C GLY A 136 30.61 6.85 -5.22
N PHE A 137 29.99 7.97 -5.64
CA PHE A 137 28.57 8.03 -5.92
C PHE A 137 28.12 6.99 -6.96
N THR A 138 28.79 6.93 -8.10
CA THR A 138 28.42 6.02 -9.19
C THR A 138 28.50 4.55 -8.78
N ARG A 139 29.49 4.17 -7.97
CA ARG A 139 29.60 2.80 -7.43
C ARG A 139 28.48 2.48 -6.45
N SER A 140 28.21 3.39 -5.50
CA SER A 140 27.10 3.22 -4.56
C SER A 140 25.75 3.15 -5.27
N PHE A 141 25.53 4.02 -6.25
CA PHE A 141 24.32 4.05 -7.05
C PHE A 141 24.11 2.76 -7.84
N ARG A 142 25.15 2.27 -8.55
CA ARG A 142 25.07 1.00 -9.29
C ARG A 142 24.81 -0.18 -8.37
N LYS A 143 25.40 -0.18 -7.18
CA LYS A 143 25.18 -1.21 -6.18
C LYS A 143 23.73 -1.21 -5.68
N GLU A 144 23.14 -0.04 -5.48
CA GLU A 144 21.78 0.11 -4.96
C GLU A 144 20.71 -0.15 -6.02
N PHE A 145 20.86 0.42 -7.22
CA PHE A 145 19.79 0.42 -8.24
C PHE A 145 20.07 -0.47 -9.44
N GLY A 146 21.26 -1.08 -9.54
CA GLY A 146 21.62 -1.99 -10.63
C GLY A 146 22.02 -1.31 -11.95
N PHE A 147 21.91 0.02 -12.07
CA PHE A 147 22.30 0.79 -13.26
C PHE A 147 23.09 2.06 -12.92
N SER A 148 23.56 2.81 -13.92
CA SER A 148 24.37 4.02 -13.69
C SER A 148 23.54 5.31 -13.60
N PRO A 149 23.97 6.32 -12.84
CA PRO A 149 23.27 7.62 -12.80
C PRO A 149 23.09 8.28 -14.17
N SER A 150 24.03 8.08 -15.09
CA SER A 150 23.93 8.61 -16.46
C SER A 150 22.76 8.02 -17.24
N LEU A 151 22.39 6.77 -16.96
CA LEU A 151 21.23 6.12 -17.58
C LEU A 151 19.93 6.75 -17.09
N LEU A 152 19.87 7.14 -15.81
CA LEU A 152 18.73 7.88 -15.24
C LEU A 152 18.44 9.17 -16.04
N LYS A 153 19.50 9.90 -16.41
CA LYS A 153 19.40 11.11 -17.25
C LYS A 153 18.94 10.81 -18.67
N ALA A 154 19.34 9.67 -19.23
CA ALA A 154 18.91 9.24 -20.56
C ALA A 154 17.42 8.83 -20.59
N TYR A 155 16.91 8.19 -19.52
CA TYR A 155 15.49 7.85 -19.40
C TYR A 155 14.57 9.08 -19.40
N ARG A 156 15.00 10.18 -18.76
CA ARG A 156 14.30 11.48 -18.85
C ARG A 156 14.20 11.99 -20.29
N LEU A 157 15.21 11.74 -21.12
CA LEU A 157 15.19 12.17 -22.53
C LEU A 157 14.23 11.32 -23.38
N SER A 158 13.95 10.08 -22.98
CA SER A 158 12.97 9.20 -23.66
C SER A 158 11.51 9.46 -23.26
N GLU A 159 11.23 10.12 -22.13
CA GLU A 159 9.85 10.52 -21.74
C GLU A 159 9.19 11.49 -22.75
N GLY A 160 9.98 12.14 -23.61
CA GLY A 160 9.44 12.97 -24.70
C GLY A 160 8.88 12.18 -25.89
N TYR A 161 9.14 10.87 -26.00
CA TYR A 161 8.84 10.09 -27.21
C TYR A 161 7.95 8.85 -27.02
N LEU A 162 7.71 8.39 -25.78
CA LEU A 162 6.86 7.23 -25.51
C LEU A 162 5.75 7.61 -24.52
N LYS A 163 4.61 8.09 -25.04
CA LYS A 163 3.35 8.07 -24.30
C LYS A 163 2.99 6.60 -24.06
N GLY A 164 3.06 6.13 -22.82
CA GLY A 164 2.37 4.90 -22.43
C GLY A 164 3.07 4.00 -21.42
N ASP A 165 4.40 4.02 -21.34
CA ASP A 165 5.15 3.16 -20.41
C ASP A 165 5.98 4.01 -19.46
N ASN A 166 5.56 4.11 -18.19
CA ASN A 166 6.34 4.72 -17.12
C ASN A 166 7.59 3.87 -16.83
N CYS A 167 8.63 4.03 -17.65
CA CYS A 167 9.95 3.42 -17.48
C CYS A 167 10.76 4.02 -16.30
N MET A 168 10.19 4.99 -15.56
CA MET A 168 10.72 5.54 -14.31
C MET A 168 10.57 4.60 -13.09
N ASN A 169 10.21 3.33 -13.32
CA ASN A 169 9.75 2.42 -12.28
C ASN A 169 10.77 1.41 -11.71
N PRO A 170 12.11 1.66 -11.62
CA PRO A 170 12.96 0.76 -10.85
C PRO A 170 12.93 1.05 -9.35
N LEU A 171 12.28 2.15 -8.90
CA LEU A 171 12.27 2.57 -7.50
C LEU A 171 10.91 2.42 -6.82
N PHE A 172 9.81 2.48 -7.55
CA PHE A 172 8.45 2.48 -7.02
C PHE A 172 7.60 1.46 -7.77
N MET A 173 6.40 1.15 -7.26
CA MET A 173 5.46 0.33 -8.01
C MET A 173 4.69 1.19 -9.01
N GLU A 174 4.24 0.59 -10.12
CA GLU A 174 3.49 1.34 -11.11
C GLU A 174 2.17 1.82 -10.50
N ASN A 175 1.89 3.12 -10.65
CA ASN A 175 0.68 3.74 -10.14
C ASN A 175 -0.40 3.78 -11.22
N MET A 176 -1.62 3.39 -10.84
CA MET A 176 -2.76 3.44 -11.74
C MET A 176 -3.39 4.83 -11.74
N ASN A 177 -4.14 5.12 -12.80
CA ASN A 177 -4.91 6.36 -12.87
C ASN A 177 -5.91 6.38 -11.68
N PRO A 178 -5.85 7.40 -10.80
CA PRO A 178 -6.71 7.48 -9.61
C PRO A 178 -8.20 7.55 -9.94
N HIS A 179 -8.57 7.93 -11.17
CA HIS A 179 -9.96 8.03 -11.64
C HIS A 179 -10.34 6.96 -12.68
N ALA A 180 -9.54 5.89 -12.80
CA ALA A 180 -9.93 4.76 -13.63
C ALA A 180 -11.26 4.17 -13.15
N SER A 181 -12.12 3.84 -14.10
CA SER A 181 -13.38 3.12 -13.83
C SER A 181 -13.10 1.72 -13.28
N LYS A 182 -14.09 1.13 -12.61
CA LYS A 182 -13.98 -0.24 -12.10
C LYS A 182 -13.76 -1.25 -13.24
N GLU A 183 -14.34 -1.01 -14.42
CA GLU A 183 -14.15 -1.84 -15.60
C GLU A 183 -12.71 -1.76 -16.13
N GLU A 184 -12.13 -0.56 -16.19
CA GLU A 184 -10.72 -0.37 -16.60
C GLU A 184 -9.76 -1.02 -15.60
N LEU A 185 -9.98 -0.82 -14.29
CA LEU A 185 -9.15 -1.44 -13.25
C LEU A 185 -9.28 -2.97 -13.25
N PHE A 186 -10.48 -3.49 -13.49
CA PHE A 186 -10.68 -4.93 -13.59
C PHE A 186 -10.00 -5.51 -14.83
N GLN A 187 -10.03 -4.80 -15.96
CA GLN A 187 -9.28 -5.20 -17.15
C GLN A 187 -7.77 -5.25 -16.87
N VAL A 188 -7.21 -4.25 -16.19
CA VAL A 188 -5.80 -4.27 -15.76
C VAL A 188 -5.51 -5.47 -14.86
N LEU A 189 -6.39 -5.78 -13.89
CA LEU A 189 -6.22 -6.94 -13.01
C LEU A 189 -6.11 -8.25 -13.78
N ILE A 190 -6.98 -8.45 -14.78
CA ILE A 190 -6.98 -9.65 -15.61
C ILE A 190 -5.73 -9.70 -16.48
N GLU A 191 -5.33 -8.58 -17.11
CA GLU A 191 -4.12 -8.52 -17.93
C GLU A 191 -2.86 -8.83 -17.11
N GLU A 192 -2.74 -8.30 -15.88
CA GLU A 192 -1.63 -8.62 -14.99
C GLU A 192 -1.61 -10.10 -14.59
N ALA A 193 -2.78 -10.70 -14.33
CA ALA A 193 -2.86 -12.12 -14.00
C ALA A 193 -2.50 -13.02 -15.20
N GLU A 194 -2.96 -12.66 -16.40
CA GLU A 194 -2.71 -13.42 -17.63
C GLU A 194 -1.25 -13.42 -18.06
N LYS A 195 -0.47 -12.38 -17.75
CA LYS A 195 1.00 -12.35 -17.97
C LYS A 195 1.70 -13.56 -17.35
N GLU A 196 1.15 -14.13 -16.29
CA GLU A 196 1.68 -15.29 -15.59
C GLU A 196 0.92 -16.61 -15.88
N ASN A 197 0.05 -16.63 -16.90
CA ASN A 197 -0.80 -17.78 -17.26
C ASN A 197 -1.71 -18.28 -16.13
N ARG A 198 -2.22 -17.35 -15.30
CA ARG A 198 -3.07 -17.63 -14.14
C ARG A 198 -4.54 -17.89 -14.50
N GLN A 199 -5.23 -18.67 -13.67
CA GLN A 199 -6.65 -18.96 -13.87
C GLN A 199 -7.50 -17.84 -13.27
N CYS A 200 -8.09 -17.01 -14.13
CA CYS A 200 -8.77 -15.79 -13.69
C CYS A 200 -10.21 -15.99 -13.17
N GLU A 201 -10.79 -17.20 -13.24
CA GLU A 201 -12.21 -17.43 -12.91
C GLU A 201 -12.59 -16.95 -11.51
N ILE A 202 -11.71 -17.16 -10.52
CA ILE A 202 -11.92 -16.71 -9.15
C ILE A 202 -11.99 -15.17 -9.05
N LEU A 203 -11.20 -14.46 -9.86
CA LEU A 203 -11.17 -12.99 -9.90
C LEU A 203 -12.47 -12.43 -10.50
N TYR A 204 -13.02 -13.07 -11.53
CA TYR A 204 -14.33 -12.69 -12.07
C TYR A 204 -15.45 -12.85 -11.03
N ARG A 205 -15.46 -13.98 -10.30
CA ARG A 205 -16.44 -14.22 -9.23
C ARG A 205 -16.31 -13.20 -8.10
N ALA A 206 -15.07 -12.93 -7.66
CA ALA A 206 -14.79 -11.94 -6.63
C ALA A 206 -15.17 -10.52 -7.06
N TYR A 207 -14.89 -10.14 -8.31
CA TYR A 207 -15.26 -8.83 -8.86
C TYR A 207 -16.77 -8.62 -8.91
N ALA A 208 -17.52 -9.62 -9.38
CA ALA A 208 -18.99 -9.56 -9.40
C ALA A 208 -19.55 -9.37 -7.97
N LEU A 209 -19.04 -10.14 -7.01
CA LEU A 209 -19.44 -10.03 -5.60
C LEU A 209 -19.07 -8.65 -5.01
N ALA A 210 -17.88 -8.14 -5.29
CA ALA A 210 -17.41 -6.84 -4.82
C ALA A 210 -18.27 -5.69 -5.38
N CYS A 211 -18.59 -5.73 -6.68
CA CYS A 211 -19.47 -4.75 -7.30
C CYS A 211 -20.85 -4.71 -6.64
N GLN A 212 -21.40 -5.88 -6.31
CA GLN A 212 -22.67 -5.96 -5.60
C GLN A 212 -22.55 -5.45 -4.16
N ALA A 213 -21.51 -5.86 -3.43
CA ALA A 213 -21.35 -5.58 -2.01
C ALA A 213 -21.06 -4.10 -1.71
N TYR A 214 -20.28 -3.44 -2.57
CA TYR A 214 -19.91 -2.03 -2.42
C TYR A 214 -20.79 -1.08 -3.25
N ASN A 215 -21.87 -1.57 -3.87
CA ASN A 215 -22.71 -0.76 -4.74
C ASN A 215 -23.25 0.48 -4.03
N GLY A 216 -23.19 1.64 -4.71
CA GLY A 216 -23.64 2.92 -4.18
C GLY A 216 -22.69 3.58 -3.16
N GLN A 217 -21.63 2.90 -2.72
CA GLN A 217 -20.62 3.49 -1.83
C GLN A 217 -19.59 4.30 -2.62
N LYS A 218 -19.05 5.35 -2.00
CA LYS A 218 -18.08 6.27 -2.60
C LYS A 218 -16.81 6.39 -1.77
N ARG A 219 -15.67 6.59 -2.46
CA ARG A 219 -14.40 7.03 -1.86
C ARG A 219 -14.45 8.52 -1.54
N TYR A 220 -13.49 9.00 -0.73
CA TYR A 220 -13.30 10.43 -0.50
C TYR A 220 -12.97 11.21 -1.79
N SER A 221 -12.39 10.56 -2.80
CA SER A 221 -12.16 11.13 -4.13
C SER A 221 -13.46 11.37 -4.93
N GLY A 222 -14.58 10.75 -4.53
CA GLY A 222 -15.85 10.74 -5.28
C GLY A 222 -16.02 9.52 -6.20
N ASP A 223 -14.97 8.71 -6.38
CA ASP A 223 -15.01 7.49 -7.20
C ASP A 223 -15.84 6.40 -6.52
N GLU A 224 -16.25 5.39 -7.30
CA GLU A 224 -16.93 4.21 -6.74
C GLU A 224 -16.03 3.48 -5.75
N TYR A 225 -16.58 3.03 -4.61
CA TYR A 225 -15.78 2.40 -3.57
C TYR A 225 -14.99 1.18 -4.04
N VAL A 226 -15.58 0.37 -4.94
CA VAL A 226 -14.97 -0.84 -5.50
C VAL A 226 -13.64 -0.59 -6.23
N THR A 227 -13.37 0.65 -6.66
CA THR A 227 -12.08 1.03 -7.24
C THR A 227 -10.92 0.81 -6.27
N HIS A 228 -11.13 0.97 -4.95
CA HIS A 228 -10.09 0.73 -3.96
C HIS A 228 -9.70 -0.75 -3.83
N PRO A 229 -10.65 -1.67 -3.56
CA PRO A 229 -10.35 -3.10 -3.57
C PRO A 229 -9.77 -3.60 -4.90
N LEU A 230 -10.18 -3.03 -6.04
CA LEU A 230 -9.57 -3.33 -7.35
C LEU A 230 -8.10 -2.92 -7.42
N ASN A 231 -7.77 -1.69 -6.99
CA ASN A 231 -6.39 -1.24 -6.93
C ASN A 231 -5.55 -2.13 -6.00
N THR A 232 -6.09 -2.52 -4.85
CA THR A 232 -5.45 -3.46 -3.93
C THR A 232 -5.19 -4.81 -4.60
N ALA A 233 -6.15 -5.36 -5.33
CA ALA A 233 -6.01 -6.65 -6.02
C ALA A 233 -4.94 -6.62 -7.12
N VAL A 234 -4.88 -5.53 -7.90
CA VAL A 234 -3.84 -5.34 -8.93
C VAL A 234 -2.45 -5.27 -8.28
N LEU A 235 -2.32 -4.52 -7.18
CA LEU A 235 -1.06 -4.47 -6.42
C LEU A 235 -0.64 -5.85 -5.93
N LEU A 236 -1.59 -6.65 -5.43
CA LEU A 236 -1.31 -8.03 -4.99
C LEU A 236 -0.79 -8.90 -6.13
N ILE A 237 -1.42 -8.88 -7.31
CA ILE A 237 -0.92 -9.64 -8.48
C ILE A 237 0.47 -9.14 -8.91
N ARG A 238 0.71 -7.83 -8.93
CA ARG A 238 2.04 -7.27 -9.22
C ARG A 238 3.09 -7.63 -8.16
N MET A 239 2.64 -7.87 -6.94
CA MET A 239 3.44 -8.45 -5.88
C MET A 239 3.58 -9.97 -6.04
N GLY A 240 3.07 -10.60 -7.10
CA GLY A 240 3.14 -12.05 -7.30
C GLY A 240 2.23 -12.86 -6.37
N ALA A 241 1.29 -12.23 -5.68
CA ALA A 241 0.29 -12.92 -4.85
C ALA A 241 -0.58 -13.85 -5.70
N GLY A 242 -1.01 -15.00 -5.15
CA GLY A 242 -1.97 -15.91 -5.78
C GLY A 242 -3.36 -15.28 -6.02
N GLU A 243 -4.16 -15.90 -6.88
CA GLU A 243 -5.48 -15.40 -7.29
C GLU A 243 -6.48 -15.36 -6.12
N ASP A 244 -6.39 -16.29 -5.17
CA ASP A 244 -7.17 -16.24 -3.91
C ASP A 244 -6.84 -15.01 -3.05
N LEU A 245 -5.56 -14.61 -3.01
CA LEU A 245 -5.15 -13.45 -2.22
C LEU A 245 -5.54 -12.15 -2.93
N ALA A 246 -5.42 -12.09 -4.25
CA ALA A 246 -5.95 -10.98 -5.05
C ALA A 246 -7.49 -10.87 -4.94
N ALA A 247 -8.20 -12.00 -4.93
CA ALA A 247 -9.64 -12.06 -4.66
C ALA A 247 -9.97 -11.57 -3.25
N ALA A 248 -9.13 -11.86 -2.25
CA ALA A 248 -9.25 -11.26 -0.92
C ALA A 248 -9.02 -9.73 -0.97
N GLY A 249 -8.08 -9.25 -1.79
CA GLY A 249 -7.90 -7.82 -2.08
C GLY A 249 -9.17 -7.14 -2.59
N LEU A 250 -9.90 -7.78 -3.52
CA LEU A 250 -11.20 -7.29 -4.03
C LEU A 250 -12.29 -7.22 -2.96
N LEU A 251 -12.11 -7.92 -1.84
CA LEU A 251 -13.09 -8.06 -0.76
C LEU A 251 -12.51 -7.64 0.60
N CYS A 252 -11.43 -6.85 0.62
CA CYS A 252 -10.65 -6.54 1.82
C CYS A 252 -11.51 -5.92 2.95
N ASP A 253 -12.52 -5.14 2.59
CA ASP A 253 -13.46 -4.49 3.49
C ASP A 253 -14.80 -5.23 3.66
N ALA A 254 -14.96 -6.41 3.07
CA ALA A 254 -16.24 -7.12 3.07
C ALA A 254 -16.69 -7.47 4.49
N LEU A 255 -15.74 -7.74 5.40
CA LEU A 255 -16.00 -8.16 6.78
C LEU A 255 -15.80 -7.03 7.82
N THR A 256 -15.58 -5.78 7.40
CA THR A 256 -15.25 -4.64 8.29
C THR A 256 -16.45 -3.75 8.64
N GLY A 257 -17.67 -4.22 8.36
CA GLY A 257 -18.91 -3.46 8.56
C GLY A 257 -19.30 -2.55 7.38
N LYS A 258 -18.45 -2.43 6.35
CA LYS A 258 -18.77 -1.77 5.08
C LYS A 258 -19.83 -2.51 4.27
N THR A 259 -19.99 -3.81 4.52
CA THR A 259 -20.96 -4.66 3.82
C THR A 259 -21.68 -5.56 4.81
N SER A 260 -22.78 -6.18 4.38
CA SER A 260 -23.48 -7.23 5.12
C SER A 260 -23.02 -8.64 4.76
N LEU A 261 -21.91 -8.78 4.01
CA LEU A 261 -21.40 -10.09 3.62
C LEU A 261 -20.86 -10.84 4.83
N THR A 262 -21.06 -12.15 4.80
CA THR A 262 -20.46 -13.10 5.75
C THR A 262 -19.36 -13.90 5.07
N ALA A 263 -18.40 -14.38 5.85
CA ALA A 263 -17.36 -15.26 5.33
C ALA A 263 -17.90 -16.54 4.69
N ALA A 264 -19.07 -17.04 5.14
CA ALA A 264 -19.70 -18.22 4.54
C ALA A 264 -20.20 -17.93 3.12
N GLN A 265 -20.77 -16.74 2.88
CA GLN A 265 -21.18 -16.30 1.54
C GLN A 265 -19.98 -16.12 0.63
N ILE A 266 -18.87 -15.54 1.13
CA ILE A 266 -17.63 -15.39 0.36
C ILE A 266 -17.04 -16.76 -0.01
N GLN A 267 -17.04 -17.70 0.94
CA GLN A 267 -16.59 -19.07 0.70
C GLN A 267 -17.39 -19.76 -0.41
N GLN A 268 -18.71 -19.58 -0.42
CA GLN A 268 -19.59 -20.18 -1.42
C GLN A 268 -19.46 -19.53 -2.79
N ALA A 269 -19.37 -18.20 -2.83
CA ALA A 269 -19.35 -17.43 -4.08
C ALA A 269 -17.98 -17.39 -4.75
N VAL A 270 -16.89 -17.39 -3.96
CA VAL A 270 -15.52 -17.19 -4.44
C VAL A 270 -14.68 -18.43 -4.15
N SER A 271 -14.18 -18.57 -2.92
CA SER A 271 -13.43 -19.75 -2.48
C SER A 271 -13.28 -19.79 -0.96
N ALA A 272 -13.05 -21.01 -0.42
CA ALA A 272 -12.76 -21.19 0.99
C ALA A 272 -11.46 -20.50 1.43
N LYS A 273 -10.43 -20.47 0.58
CA LYS A 273 -9.15 -19.83 0.88
C LYS A 273 -9.30 -18.31 0.97
N THR A 274 -10.01 -17.68 0.03
CA THR A 274 -10.32 -16.24 0.07
C THR A 274 -11.03 -15.86 1.37
N ALA A 275 -12.07 -16.61 1.75
CA ALA A 275 -12.82 -16.36 2.98
C ALA A 275 -11.95 -16.52 4.25
N ALA A 276 -11.01 -17.47 4.25
CA ALA A 276 -10.11 -17.71 5.36
C ALA A 276 -9.09 -16.58 5.54
N VAL A 277 -8.50 -16.05 4.45
CA VAL A 277 -7.60 -14.89 4.52
C VAL A 277 -8.32 -13.67 5.07
N LEU A 278 -9.52 -13.36 4.55
CA LEU A 278 -10.31 -12.21 5.00
C LEU A 278 -10.69 -12.30 6.48
N LYS A 279 -11.07 -13.49 6.96
CA LYS A 279 -11.34 -13.74 8.38
C LYS A 279 -10.12 -13.47 9.26
N ARG A 280 -8.94 -13.95 8.84
CA ARG A 280 -7.70 -13.69 9.56
C ARG A 280 -7.40 -12.19 9.57
N SER A 281 -7.39 -11.54 8.41
CA SER A 281 -7.10 -10.10 8.28
C SER A 281 -8.06 -9.23 9.11
N ALA A 282 -9.36 -9.52 9.11
CA ALA A 282 -10.34 -8.81 9.92
C ALA A 282 -10.15 -8.96 11.44
N GLY A 283 -9.41 -9.99 11.89
CA GLY A 283 -9.08 -10.22 13.29
C GLY A 283 -7.77 -9.59 13.75
N PHE A 284 -6.98 -8.99 12.85
CA PHE A 284 -5.72 -8.33 13.19
C PHE A 284 -5.86 -6.80 13.21
N GLU A 285 -5.40 -6.20 14.29
CA GLU A 285 -5.13 -4.77 14.37
C GLU A 285 -3.77 -4.46 13.73
N ASP A 286 -3.60 -3.25 13.20
CA ASP A 286 -2.41 -2.86 12.43
C ASP A 286 -1.12 -2.89 13.28
N ASP A 287 -1.22 -2.77 14.61
CA ASP A 287 -0.09 -2.86 15.55
C ASP A 287 0.38 -4.31 15.80
N GLN A 288 -0.43 -5.31 15.43
CA GLN A 288 -0.12 -6.74 15.50
C GLN A 288 0.36 -7.30 14.15
N LEU A 289 0.58 -6.45 13.15
CA LEU A 289 0.98 -6.84 11.80
C LEU A 289 2.30 -7.63 11.78
N ASP A 290 3.12 -7.54 12.83
CA ASP A 290 4.34 -8.30 13.00
C ASP A 290 4.15 -9.78 13.36
N GLN A 291 2.99 -10.13 13.90
CA GLN A 291 2.61 -11.50 14.27
C GLN A 291 1.77 -12.18 13.19
N ALA A 292 1.31 -11.43 12.19
CA ALA A 292 0.51 -11.93 11.09
C ALA A 292 1.34 -12.79 10.12
N ASP A 293 0.67 -13.74 9.46
CA ASP A 293 1.28 -14.52 8.41
C ASP A 293 1.45 -13.73 7.11
N GLU A 294 2.27 -14.25 6.20
CA GLU A 294 2.70 -13.56 4.98
C GLU A 294 1.55 -13.09 4.09
N GLU A 295 0.46 -13.88 3.97
CA GLU A 295 -0.69 -13.51 3.13
C GLU A 295 -1.43 -12.29 3.71
N VAL A 296 -1.63 -12.26 5.03
CA VAL A 296 -2.27 -11.12 5.72
C VAL A 296 -1.38 -9.87 5.65
N VAL A 297 -0.07 -10.03 5.88
CA VAL A 297 0.89 -8.93 5.75
C VAL A 297 0.86 -8.33 4.35
N MET A 298 0.86 -9.19 3.32
CA MET A 298 0.84 -8.76 1.93
C MET A 298 -0.44 -8.01 1.57
N LEU A 299 -1.60 -8.52 2.00
CA LEU A 299 -2.91 -7.87 1.83
C LEU A 299 -2.93 -6.47 2.47
N ARG A 300 -2.53 -6.38 3.74
CA ARG A 300 -2.49 -5.12 4.49
C ARG A 300 -1.50 -4.10 3.89
N LEU A 301 -0.35 -4.56 3.40
CA LEU A 301 0.62 -3.70 2.73
C LEU A 301 0.08 -3.13 1.40
N ALA A 302 -0.59 -3.95 0.60
CA ALA A 302 -1.21 -3.50 -0.65
C ALA A 302 -2.33 -2.48 -0.40
N GLU A 303 -3.21 -2.76 0.58
CA GLU A 303 -4.25 -1.82 1.01
C GLU A 303 -3.64 -0.50 1.48
N ARG A 304 -2.61 -0.57 2.33
CA ARG A 304 -1.95 0.61 2.88
C ARG A 304 -1.27 1.43 1.79
N LEU A 305 -0.58 0.78 0.84
CA LEU A 305 0.06 1.48 -0.27
C LEU A 305 -0.98 2.26 -1.09
N HIS A 306 -2.08 1.63 -1.47
CA HIS A 306 -3.12 2.32 -2.24
C HIS A 306 -3.81 3.44 -1.42
N ASN A 307 -4.01 3.26 -0.11
CA ASN A 307 -4.49 4.32 0.77
C ASN A 307 -3.52 5.51 0.83
N MET A 308 -2.22 5.27 0.91
CA MET A 308 -1.20 6.32 0.92
C MET A 308 -1.09 7.05 -0.44
N ARG A 309 -1.29 6.33 -1.56
CA ARG A 309 -1.37 6.92 -2.91
C ARG A 309 -2.56 7.87 -3.08
N THR A 310 -3.65 7.62 -2.36
CA THR A 310 -4.91 8.39 -2.44
C THR A 310 -5.17 9.25 -1.20
N LEU A 311 -4.15 9.45 -0.35
CA LEU A 311 -4.28 10.15 0.93
C LEU A 311 -4.75 11.60 0.77
N GLU A 312 -4.38 12.24 -0.33
CA GLU A 312 -4.67 13.65 -0.60
C GLU A 312 -6.16 14.00 -0.71
N PHE A 313 -7.01 13.00 -0.99
CA PHE A 313 -8.46 13.18 -1.04
C PHE A 313 -9.11 13.18 0.35
N MET A 314 -8.41 12.72 1.39
CA MET A 314 -8.92 12.68 2.76
C MET A 314 -8.66 14.00 3.49
N ASP A 315 -9.31 14.17 4.64
CA ASP A 315 -9.09 15.31 5.53
C ASP A 315 -7.64 15.42 6.00
N LYS A 316 -7.08 16.63 5.93
CA LYS A 316 -5.67 16.91 6.25
C LYS A 316 -5.29 16.57 7.69
N THR A 317 -6.23 16.57 8.63
CA THR A 317 -5.96 16.16 10.02
C THR A 317 -5.58 14.68 10.12
N GLN A 318 -6.01 13.86 9.16
CA GLN A 318 -5.71 12.42 9.12
C GLN A 318 -4.38 12.11 8.44
N TRP A 319 -3.83 13.04 7.65
CA TRP A 319 -2.63 12.77 6.84
C TRP A 319 -1.44 12.37 7.70
N LYS A 320 -1.12 13.20 8.71
CA LYS A 320 -0.02 12.94 9.63
C LYS A 320 -0.19 11.63 10.38
N ILE A 321 -1.40 11.34 10.86
CA ILE A 321 -1.71 10.09 11.59
C ILE A 321 -1.43 8.88 10.70
N LYS A 322 -1.96 8.89 9.47
CA LYS A 322 -1.81 7.78 8.52
C LYS A 322 -0.38 7.63 8.02
N ALA A 323 0.34 8.73 7.88
CA ALA A 323 1.75 8.76 7.52
C ALA A 323 2.63 8.16 8.63
N GLU A 324 2.46 8.60 9.87
CA GLU A 324 3.19 8.06 11.02
C GLU A 324 2.87 6.58 11.23
N GLU A 325 1.60 6.17 11.13
CA GLU A 325 1.19 4.77 11.20
C GLU A 325 1.85 3.92 10.12
N THR A 326 1.96 4.45 8.89
CA THR A 326 2.65 3.78 7.77
C THR A 326 4.12 3.56 8.09
N LEU A 327 4.82 4.58 8.57
CA LEU A 327 6.25 4.49 8.90
C LEU A 327 6.53 3.61 10.11
N ARG A 328 5.62 3.61 11.10
CA ARG A 328 5.81 2.87 12.36
C ARG A 328 5.42 1.40 12.25
N LEU A 329 4.31 1.09 11.60
CA LEU A 329 3.71 -0.25 11.61
C LEU A 329 3.95 -1.01 10.30
N PHE A 330 3.72 -0.33 9.17
CA PHE A 330 3.75 -0.96 7.86
C PHE A 330 5.16 -1.04 7.26
N LEU A 331 5.99 -0.01 7.44
CA LEU A 331 7.34 0.01 6.90
C LEU A 331 8.23 -1.11 7.47
N PRO A 332 8.20 -1.43 8.79
CA PRO A 332 8.92 -2.59 9.29
C PRO A 332 8.41 -3.91 8.73
N ALA A 333 7.10 -4.04 8.49
CA ALA A 333 6.52 -5.22 7.86
C ALA A 333 6.95 -5.36 6.39
N ALA A 334 6.94 -4.25 5.64
CA ALA A 334 7.43 -4.20 4.27
C ALA A 334 8.91 -4.59 4.18
N ASN A 335 9.75 -4.11 5.10
CA ASN A 335 11.17 -4.44 5.15
C ASN A 335 11.45 -5.94 5.33
N ARG A 336 10.55 -6.68 6.02
CA ARG A 336 10.63 -8.14 6.12
C ARG A 336 10.22 -8.87 4.85
N SER A 337 9.34 -8.28 4.04
CA SER A 337 8.92 -8.84 2.75
C SER A 337 10.02 -8.81 1.67
N GLY A 338 11.04 -7.96 1.84
CA GLY A 338 12.17 -7.84 0.91
C GLY A 338 11.87 -7.14 -0.42
N ARG A 339 10.70 -6.51 -0.57
CA ARG A 339 10.27 -5.81 -1.79
C ARG A 339 10.72 -4.35 -1.76
N GLU A 340 11.88 -4.07 -2.35
CA GLU A 340 12.51 -2.76 -2.30
C GLU A 340 11.65 -1.63 -2.88
N GLU A 341 10.87 -1.89 -3.93
CA GLU A 341 9.98 -0.90 -4.57
C GLU A 341 8.81 -0.54 -3.65
N LEU A 342 8.22 -1.53 -2.99
CA LEU A 342 7.15 -1.33 -2.00
C LEU A 342 7.66 -0.53 -0.79
N ILE A 343 8.84 -0.93 -0.28
CA ILE A 343 9.49 -0.28 0.86
C ILE A 343 9.76 1.19 0.52
N ALA A 344 10.38 1.45 -0.64
CA ALA A 344 10.68 2.80 -1.08
C ALA A 344 9.41 3.65 -1.22
N GLU A 345 8.34 3.10 -1.80
CA GLU A 345 7.12 3.88 -2.03
C GLU A 345 6.35 4.19 -0.75
N LEU A 346 6.19 3.20 0.14
CA LEU A 346 5.56 3.42 1.44
C LEU A 346 6.34 4.42 2.29
N GLU A 347 7.67 4.33 2.25
CA GLU A 347 8.55 5.27 2.95
C GLU A 347 8.41 6.68 2.38
N GLU A 348 8.47 6.87 1.06
CA GLU A 348 8.39 8.19 0.44
C GLU A 348 7.02 8.84 0.66
N LEU A 349 5.94 8.06 0.52
CA LEU A 349 4.59 8.55 0.83
C LEU A 349 4.43 8.85 2.32
N GLY A 350 5.00 8.02 3.20
CA GLY A 350 5.03 8.28 4.64
C GLY A 350 5.73 9.61 4.94
N MET A 351 6.96 9.80 4.46
CA MET A 351 7.74 11.02 4.69
C MET A 351 7.07 12.27 4.12
N LYS A 352 6.42 12.16 2.95
CA LYS A 352 5.73 13.28 2.31
C LYS A 352 4.64 13.90 3.21
N TYR A 353 3.98 13.08 4.03
CA TYR A 353 2.80 13.48 4.79
C TYR A 353 3.01 13.56 6.32
N THR A 354 4.23 13.27 6.80
CA THR A 354 4.67 13.57 8.18
C THR A 354 5.23 14.97 8.30
#